data_AF-A0A955PMQ5-F1
#
_entry.id   AF-A0A955PMQ5-F1
#
_cell.length_a   1.000
_cell.length_b   1.000
_cell.length_c   1.000
_cell.angle_alpha   90.00
_cell.angle_beta   90.00
_cell.angle_gamma   90.00
#
_symmetry.space_group_name_H-M   'P 1'
#
loop_
_entity.id
_entity.type
_entity.pdbx_description
1 polymer ?
#
loop_
_entity_poly.entity_id
_entity_poly.type
_entity_poly.pdbx_seq_one_letter_code
_entity_poly.pdbx_strand_id
1 'polypeptide(L)'
;MSGVSNSTRILLLPILLFLNQPFLFARADSPEVTFHQGEGEISIEIGGQPFARYVYVDTEIPRPYFCDVKTPSGIQATRNHPPIEGVDRTDHATYHPGIWLAFGDISGQDFWRLKAGVRQEKFVQEPVGESGHGSFSVVNVYLGEDGSEVCRETVSYGIHAIPGDSAPLGYLLVQDSVFSSDKGSFVFGDQEEMGFAFRVATPMNVKEGGLILDSEGRRNQDEVWGKIAKWCDYSGTIDGNSVGMTLIPNPGNFKPSWFHARDYGVLLANPFGRKAYTDGEASAVKIEKGEEFRYRNGVFIYSTEERDDSMPEKGFQAYLNIAGE
;
A
#
# COMPACT_ATOMS: atom_id res chain seq x y z
N MET A 1 26.91 7.93 -95.75
CA MET A 1 27.61 7.62 -94.48
C MET A 1 26.83 8.27 -93.36
N SER A 2 25.98 7.49 -92.70
CA SER A 2 25.03 7.91 -91.67
C SER A 2 25.68 7.87 -90.29
N GLY A 3 25.91 9.03 -89.68
CA GLY A 3 26.39 9.15 -88.30
C GLY A 3 25.22 9.18 -87.32
N VAL A 4 25.14 8.17 -86.46
CA VAL A 4 24.20 8.11 -85.32
C VAL A 4 24.90 8.76 -84.12
N SER A 5 24.32 9.84 -83.59
CA SER A 5 24.75 10.48 -82.34
C SER A 5 23.82 10.04 -81.22
N ASN A 6 24.32 9.22 -80.30
CA ASN A 6 23.61 8.83 -79.07
C ASN A 6 23.75 9.95 -78.03
N SER A 7 22.64 10.63 -77.73
CA SER A 7 22.54 11.53 -76.58
C SER A 7 21.98 10.78 -75.37
N THR A 8 22.85 10.43 -74.43
CA THR A 8 22.48 9.83 -73.15
C THR A 8 21.82 10.89 -72.26
N ARG A 9 20.51 10.78 -72.00
CA ARG A 9 19.82 11.59 -70.98
C ARG A 9 20.06 10.98 -69.60
N ILE A 10 20.78 11.69 -68.73
CA ILE A 10 20.93 11.36 -67.32
C ILE A 10 19.68 11.90 -66.59
N LEU A 11 18.83 11.00 -66.07
CA LEU A 11 17.77 11.36 -65.13
C LEU A 11 18.41 11.54 -63.73
N LEU A 12 18.42 12.76 -63.21
CA LEU A 12 18.70 13.04 -61.81
C LEU A 12 17.44 12.73 -60.98
N LEU A 13 17.42 11.58 -60.30
CA LEU A 13 16.43 11.29 -59.27
C LEU A 13 16.78 12.11 -58.01
N PRO A 14 15.86 12.89 -57.42
CA PRO A 14 16.12 13.53 -56.14
C PRO A 14 16.14 12.45 -55.06
N ILE A 15 17.31 12.23 -54.45
CA ILE A 15 17.45 11.42 -53.23
C ILE A 15 16.83 12.24 -52.10
N LEU A 16 15.61 11.90 -51.69
CA LEU A 16 15.04 12.37 -50.43
C LEU A 16 15.82 11.70 -49.28
N LEU A 17 16.72 12.47 -48.66
CA LEU A 17 17.31 12.12 -47.38
C LEU A 17 16.22 12.22 -46.30
N PHE A 18 15.63 11.08 -45.92
CA PHE A 18 14.82 11.00 -44.71
C PHE A 18 15.76 11.15 -43.51
N LEU A 19 15.83 12.37 -42.96
CA LEU A 19 16.39 12.61 -41.63
C LEU A 19 15.51 11.88 -40.62
N ASN A 20 16.00 10.75 -40.12
CA ASN A 20 15.39 10.03 -39.01
C ASN A 20 15.63 10.86 -37.73
N GLN A 21 14.74 11.83 -37.47
CA GLN A 21 14.75 12.57 -36.21
C GLN A 21 14.28 11.60 -35.12
N PRO A 22 15.09 11.28 -34.10
CA PRO A 22 14.59 10.53 -32.97
C PRO A 22 13.47 11.36 -32.33
N PHE A 23 12.26 10.81 -32.28
CA PHE A 23 11.22 11.34 -31.42
C PHE A 23 11.75 11.19 -29.98
N LEU A 24 12.26 12.28 -29.42
CA LEU A 24 12.47 12.41 -27.99
C LEU A 24 11.08 12.39 -27.35
N PHE A 25 10.62 11.20 -26.94
CA PHE A 25 9.52 11.12 -25.99
C PHE A 25 10.01 11.77 -24.70
N ALA A 26 9.53 12.97 -24.40
CA ALA A 26 9.70 13.57 -23.10
C ALA A 26 9.01 12.63 -22.10
N ARG A 27 9.78 12.08 -21.16
CA ARG A 27 9.21 11.40 -20.00
C ARG A 27 8.33 12.43 -19.29
N ALA A 28 7.06 12.10 -19.03
CA ALA A 28 6.20 12.98 -18.25
C ALA A 28 6.88 13.26 -16.90
N ASP A 29 6.93 14.54 -16.50
CA ASP A 29 7.44 14.91 -15.19
C ASP A 29 6.60 14.20 -14.11
N SER A 30 7.26 13.71 -13.06
CA SER A 30 6.56 13.03 -11.98
C SER A 30 5.59 14.00 -11.29
N PRO A 31 4.36 13.58 -10.98
CA PRO A 31 3.39 14.46 -10.33
C PRO A 31 3.88 14.86 -8.94
N GLU A 32 3.64 16.10 -8.55
CA GLU A 32 3.97 16.60 -7.22
C GLU A 32 3.10 15.92 -6.15
N VAL A 33 3.71 15.48 -5.05
CA VAL A 33 2.98 15.04 -3.85
C VAL A 33 2.80 16.25 -2.94
N THR A 34 1.59 16.49 -2.46
CA THR A 34 1.27 17.64 -1.60
C THR A 34 0.50 17.20 -0.37
N PHE A 35 0.78 17.85 0.75
CA PHE A 35 0.16 17.57 2.04
C PHE A 35 -0.55 18.80 2.57
N HIS A 36 -1.79 18.62 3.04
CA HIS A 36 -2.59 19.66 3.68
C HIS A 36 -2.93 19.19 5.09
N GLN A 37 -2.21 19.73 6.08
CA GLN A 37 -2.48 19.41 7.47
C GLN A 37 -3.79 20.05 7.93
N GLY A 38 -4.65 19.25 8.54
CA GLY A 38 -5.85 19.68 9.25
C GLY A 38 -5.76 19.34 10.74
N GLU A 39 -6.83 19.62 11.47
CA GLU A 39 -6.94 19.20 12.87
C GLU A 39 -7.14 17.68 12.92
N GLY A 40 -6.13 16.95 13.39
CA GLY A 40 -6.25 15.50 13.57
C GLY A 40 -6.08 14.64 12.33
N GLU A 41 -5.81 15.25 11.18
CA GLU A 41 -5.62 14.54 9.90
C GLU A 41 -4.66 15.28 8.94
N ILE A 42 -4.23 14.58 7.89
CA ILE A 42 -3.52 15.12 6.74
C ILE A 42 -4.24 14.67 5.47
N SER A 43 -4.68 15.63 4.65
CA SER A 43 -5.12 15.33 3.28
C SER A 43 -3.92 15.30 2.34
N ILE A 44 -3.87 14.29 1.48
CA ILE A 44 -2.74 14.02 0.58
C ILE A 44 -3.23 14.09 -0.86
N GLU A 45 -2.53 14.87 -1.68
CA GLU A 45 -2.77 14.99 -3.12
C GLU A 45 -1.55 14.55 -3.92
N ILE A 46 -1.77 14.03 -5.12
CA ILE A 46 -0.71 13.72 -6.09
C ILE A 46 -1.12 14.32 -7.43
N GLY A 47 -0.31 15.25 -7.96
CA GLY A 47 -0.62 15.99 -9.19
C GLY A 47 -1.87 16.86 -9.06
N GLY A 48 -2.16 17.38 -7.85
CA GLY A 48 -3.37 18.14 -7.54
C GLY A 48 -4.67 17.33 -7.56
N GLN A 49 -4.58 15.99 -7.53
CA GLN A 49 -5.73 15.09 -7.38
C GLN A 49 -5.72 14.44 -5.99
N PRO A 50 -6.88 14.24 -5.34
CA PRO A 50 -6.94 13.56 -4.05
C PRO A 50 -6.37 12.14 -4.13
N PHE A 51 -5.44 11.81 -3.24
CA PHE A 51 -4.89 10.47 -3.10
C PHE A 51 -5.45 9.75 -1.86
N ALA A 52 -5.30 10.33 -0.68
CA ALA A 52 -5.71 9.69 0.58
C ALA A 52 -5.84 10.72 1.70
N ARG A 53 -6.48 10.34 2.80
CA ARG A 53 -6.39 11.04 4.09
C ARG A 53 -5.68 10.15 5.10
N TYR A 54 -4.74 10.72 5.85
CA TYR A 54 -4.15 10.12 7.05
C TYR A 54 -4.81 10.72 8.28
N VAL A 55 -5.58 9.93 9.02
CA VAL A 55 -6.29 10.35 10.22
C VAL A 55 -5.55 9.82 11.44
N TYR A 56 -5.25 10.70 12.40
CA TYR A 56 -4.51 10.38 13.63
C TYR A 56 -5.20 10.85 14.91
N VAL A 57 -6.31 11.60 14.80
CA VAL A 57 -7.25 11.88 15.87
C VAL A 57 -8.66 11.53 15.41
N ASP A 58 -9.26 10.54 16.06
CA ASP A 58 -10.62 10.08 15.80
C ASP A 58 -11.21 9.56 17.12
N THR A 59 -12.46 9.95 17.42
CA THR A 59 -13.12 9.60 18.69
C THR A 59 -13.64 8.17 18.73
N GLU A 60 -13.91 7.56 17.57
CA GLU A 60 -14.39 6.18 17.46
C GLU A 60 -13.27 5.19 17.13
N ILE A 61 -12.19 5.67 16.48
CA ILE A 61 -11.05 4.86 16.07
C ILE A 61 -9.78 5.40 16.74
N PRO A 62 -9.46 4.98 17.97
CA PRO A 62 -8.32 5.49 18.73
C PRO A 62 -6.99 4.89 18.23
N ARG A 63 -6.69 5.01 16.93
CA ARG A 63 -5.43 4.66 16.29
C ARG A 63 -5.29 5.33 14.93
N PRO A 64 -4.07 5.64 14.44
CA PRO A 64 -3.92 6.21 13.11
C PRO A 64 -4.28 5.24 11.97
N TYR A 65 -4.75 5.78 10.85
CA TYR A 65 -5.08 5.03 9.64
C TYR A 65 -5.09 5.92 8.39
N PHE A 66 -5.03 5.29 7.21
CA PHE A 66 -5.34 5.94 5.95
C PHE A 66 -6.74 5.55 5.48
N CYS A 67 -7.48 6.47 4.89
CA CYS A 67 -8.79 6.24 4.28
C CYS A 67 -8.93 7.05 2.97
N ASP A 68 -10.02 6.82 2.26
CA ASP A 68 -10.34 7.47 0.97
C ASP A 68 -9.22 7.33 -0.07
N VAL A 69 -8.50 6.20 -0.03
CA VAL A 69 -7.35 5.93 -0.89
C VAL A 69 -7.80 5.76 -2.33
N LYS A 70 -7.17 6.50 -3.24
CA LYS A 70 -7.50 6.55 -4.67
C LYS A 70 -6.32 6.12 -5.55
N THR A 71 -6.66 5.63 -6.74
CA THR A 71 -5.71 5.26 -7.80
C THR A 71 -5.23 6.51 -8.55
N PRO A 72 -4.21 6.39 -9.43
CA PRO A 72 -3.82 7.49 -10.32
C PRO A 72 -4.93 8.01 -11.24
N SER A 73 -5.94 7.18 -11.55
CA SER A 73 -7.13 7.61 -12.31
C SER A 73 -8.22 8.26 -11.44
N GLY A 74 -7.97 8.43 -10.14
CA GLY A 74 -8.91 9.05 -9.20
C GLY A 74 -10.00 8.12 -8.67
N ILE A 75 -9.95 6.83 -8.99
CA ILE A 75 -10.93 5.84 -8.54
C ILE A 75 -10.62 5.44 -7.10
N GLN A 76 -11.64 5.40 -6.23
CA GLN A 76 -11.48 5.01 -4.84
C GLN A 76 -11.24 3.50 -4.72
N ALA A 77 -10.08 3.11 -4.18
CA ALA A 77 -9.65 1.72 -4.03
C ALA A 77 -10.01 1.12 -2.67
N THR A 78 -10.26 1.97 -1.66
CA THR A 78 -10.68 1.54 -0.30
C THR A 78 -12.19 1.65 -0.11
N ARG A 79 -12.76 0.85 0.80
CA ARG A 79 -14.17 0.97 1.20
C ARG A 79 -14.45 2.40 1.70
N ASN A 80 -15.65 2.91 1.46
CA ASN A 80 -16.06 4.19 2.06
C ASN A 80 -15.87 4.15 3.57
N HIS A 81 -15.41 5.28 4.10
CA HIS A 81 -15.20 5.48 5.52
C HIS A 81 -15.86 6.79 5.98
N PRO A 82 -16.95 6.73 6.78
CA PRO A 82 -17.62 5.52 7.28
C PRO A 82 -18.31 4.72 6.16
N PRO A 83 -18.58 3.41 6.36
CA PRO A 83 -19.33 2.60 5.39
C PRO A 83 -20.73 3.16 5.13
N ILE A 84 -21.18 3.17 3.88
CA ILE A 84 -22.49 3.69 3.48
C ILE A 84 -23.51 2.54 3.49
N GLU A 85 -24.58 2.65 4.29
CA GLU A 85 -25.63 1.62 4.34
C GLU A 85 -26.29 1.42 2.96
N GLY A 86 -26.46 0.16 2.57
CA GLY A 86 -27.03 -0.21 1.27
C GLY A 86 -26.04 -0.18 0.10
N VAL A 87 -24.84 0.37 0.30
CA VAL A 87 -23.72 0.32 -0.67
C VAL A 87 -22.61 -0.58 -0.14
N ASP A 88 -22.23 -0.39 1.11
CA ASP A 88 -21.16 -1.12 1.77
C ASP A 88 -21.70 -2.08 2.83
N ARG A 89 -20.91 -3.12 3.11
CA ARG A 89 -21.09 -3.84 4.37
C ARG A 89 -20.76 -2.91 5.54
N THR A 90 -21.68 -2.77 6.47
CA THR A 90 -21.54 -1.95 7.68
C THR A 90 -20.81 -2.69 8.82
N ASP A 91 -20.26 -3.87 8.53
CA ASP A 91 -19.49 -4.67 9.49
C ASP A 91 -18.11 -4.07 9.76
N HIS A 92 -17.65 -4.23 11.01
CA HIS A 92 -16.32 -3.79 11.45
C HIS A 92 -16.04 -2.30 11.11
N ALA A 93 -17.09 -1.46 11.11
CA ALA A 93 -17.04 -0.09 10.62
C ALA A 93 -15.97 0.77 11.31
N THR A 94 -15.76 0.54 12.61
CA THR A 94 -14.83 1.33 13.42
C THR A 94 -13.40 0.78 13.42
N TYR A 95 -13.12 -0.39 12.85
CA TYR A 95 -11.76 -0.95 12.90
C TYR A 95 -11.23 -1.51 11.58
N HIS A 96 -11.99 -1.44 10.49
CA HIS A 96 -11.50 -1.59 9.11
C HIS A 96 -11.69 -0.29 8.30
N PRO A 97 -10.93 0.79 8.59
CA PRO A 97 -11.18 2.14 8.05
C PRO A 97 -10.54 2.45 6.69
N GLY A 98 -9.69 1.57 6.15
CA GLY A 98 -8.97 1.84 4.90
C GLY A 98 -7.66 1.06 4.84
N ILE A 99 -6.51 1.70 5.06
CA ILE A 99 -5.20 1.03 5.25
C ILE A 99 -4.71 1.32 6.68
N TRP A 100 -4.24 0.30 7.40
CA TRP A 100 -3.77 0.48 8.77
C TRP A 100 -2.76 -0.56 9.25
N LEU A 101 -2.05 -0.21 10.32
CA LEU A 101 -1.28 -1.12 11.15
C LEU A 101 -2.01 -1.29 12.49
N ALA A 102 -2.30 -2.52 12.89
CA ALA A 102 -2.84 -2.79 14.22
C ALA A 102 -2.49 -4.21 14.69
N PHE A 103 -2.63 -4.46 15.98
CA PHE A 103 -2.22 -5.72 16.61
C PHE A 103 -3.29 -6.18 17.60
N GLY A 104 -3.82 -7.38 17.39
CA GLY A 104 -4.75 -8.03 18.31
C GLY A 104 -4.12 -8.50 19.63
N ASP A 105 -2.79 -8.51 19.75
CA ASP A 105 -2.08 -8.83 21.00
C ASP A 105 -0.67 -8.20 21.06
N ILE A 106 -0.53 -7.15 21.87
CA ILE A 106 0.77 -6.72 22.40
C ILE A 106 0.71 -6.77 23.92
N SER A 107 1.47 -7.68 24.53
CA SER A 107 1.49 -7.90 25.98
C SER A 107 0.09 -8.11 26.58
N GLY A 108 -0.80 -8.81 25.85
CA GLY A 108 -2.17 -9.08 26.25
C GLY A 108 -3.18 -7.97 25.92
N GLN A 109 -2.77 -6.87 25.28
CA GLN A 109 -3.63 -5.75 24.89
C GLN A 109 -4.04 -5.85 23.41
N ASP A 110 -5.31 -5.58 23.10
CA ASP A 110 -5.88 -5.69 21.76
C ASP A 110 -6.15 -4.30 21.14
N PHE A 111 -5.26 -3.90 20.23
CA PHE A 111 -5.33 -2.64 19.47
C PHE A 111 -6.07 -2.81 18.13
N TRP A 112 -6.31 -4.04 17.68
CA TRP A 112 -7.05 -4.30 16.44
C TRP A 112 -8.54 -4.04 16.62
N ARG A 113 -9.12 -4.58 17.70
CA ARG A 113 -10.55 -4.46 18.04
C ARG A 113 -10.84 -3.26 18.95
N LEU A 114 -9.88 -2.34 19.03
CA LEU A 114 -9.98 -1.07 19.75
C LEU A 114 -10.29 -1.20 21.25
N LYS A 115 -9.86 -2.30 21.89
CA LYS A 115 -9.92 -2.40 23.35
C LYS A 115 -8.86 -1.50 23.98
N ALA A 116 -7.67 -1.50 23.38
CA ALA A 116 -6.56 -0.62 23.69
C ALA A 116 -6.37 0.45 22.59
N GLY A 117 -5.67 1.54 22.90
CA GLY A 117 -5.57 2.72 22.03
C GLY A 117 -4.15 3.06 21.60
N VAL A 118 -4.00 3.58 20.39
CA VAL A 118 -2.76 4.13 19.84
C VAL A 118 -2.94 5.62 19.63
N ARG A 119 -2.13 6.43 20.31
CA ARG A 119 -2.20 7.90 20.20
C ARG A 119 -0.96 8.42 19.50
N GLN A 120 -1.13 9.20 18.44
CA GLN A 120 -0.03 10.00 17.90
C GLN A 120 0.40 11.04 18.93
N GLU A 121 1.69 11.08 19.26
CA GLU A 121 2.27 12.03 20.20
C GLU A 121 2.80 13.29 19.47
N LYS A 122 3.54 13.10 18.38
CA LYS A 122 4.17 14.21 17.63
C LYS A 122 4.64 13.78 16.24
N PHE A 123 4.88 14.77 15.37
CA PHE A 123 5.72 14.60 14.19
C PHE A 123 7.20 14.55 14.58
N VAL A 124 7.93 13.60 13.99
CA VAL A 124 9.40 13.56 13.95
C VAL A 124 9.90 14.32 12.72
N GLN A 125 9.21 14.13 11.60
CA GLN A 125 9.38 14.86 10.36
C GLN A 125 7.98 15.36 9.94
N GLU A 126 7.85 16.67 9.80
CA GLU A 126 6.66 17.27 9.21
C GLU A 126 6.47 16.77 7.77
N PRO A 127 5.23 16.65 7.26
CA PRO A 127 4.95 16.35 5.87
C PRO A 127 5.71 17.23 4.88
N VAL A 128 6.55 16.59 4.07
CA VAL A 128 7.30 17.19 2.97
C VAL A 128 6.95 16.46 1.69
N GLY A 129 6.51 17.21 0.68
CA GLY A 129 6.18 16.71 -0.64
C GLY A 129 7.07 17.33 -1.72
N GLU A 130 7.34 16.55 -2.77
CA GLU A 130 8.12 16.93 -3.94
C GLU A 130 7.63 16.18 -5.18
N SER A 131 8.29 16.41 -6.33
CA SER A 131 7.96 15.71 -7.57
C SER A 131 8.21 14.20 -7.43
N GLY A 132 7.12 13.41 -7.54
CA GLY A 132 7.15 11.96 -7.50
C GLY A 132 7.24 11.32 -6.13
N HIS A 133 7.45 12.08 -5.06
CA HIS A 133 7.59 11.55 -3.70
C HIS A 133 7.11 12.53 -2.63
N GLY A 134 6.60 12.00 -1.52
CA GLY A 134 6.41 12.75 -0.28
C GLY A 134 6.54 11.85 0.94
N SER A 135 6.87 12.42 2.09
CA SER A 135 7.07 11.69 3.33
C SER A 135 6.74 12.49 4.58
N PHE A 136 6.46 11.76 5.66
CA PHE A 136 6.37 12.28 7.02
C PHE A 136 6.66 11.16 8.02
N SER A 137 7.02 11.54 9.25
CA SER A 137 7.28 10.58 10.32
C SER A 137 6.64 11.04 11.62
N VAL A 138 6.11 10.09 12.40
CA VAL A 138 5.43 10.36 13.68
C VAL A 138 5.87 9.41 14.78
N VAL A 139 5.67 9.82 16.03
CA VAL A 139 5.71 8.93 17.19
C VAL A 139 4.29 8.59 17.60
N ASN A 140 3.98 7.30 17.68
CA ASN A 140 2.76 6.76 18.26
C ASN A 140 3.05 6.13 19.63
N VAL A 141 2.10 6.23 20.55
CA VAL A 141 2.15 5.63 21.88
C VAL A 141 1.03 4.60 22.00
N TYR A 142 1.40 3.36 22.29
CA TYR A 142 0.46 2.26 22.51
C TYR A 142 0.08 2.22 23.99
N LEU A 143 -1.20 2.44 24.27
CA LEU A 143 -1.78 2.53 25.60
C LEU A 143 -2.71 1.34 25.84
N GLY A 144 -2.46 0.58 26.90
CA GLY A 144 -3.35 -0.50 27.34
C GLY A 144 -4.70 0.02 27.84
N GLU A 145 -5.63 -0.89 28.13
CA GLU A 145 -6.98 -0.59 28.62
C GLU A 145 -6.98 0.26 29.91
N ASP A 146 -5.94 0.10 30.74
CA ASP A 146 -5.75 0.86 31.99
C ASP A 146 -5.04 2.21 31.79
N GLY A 147 -4.72 2.57 30.54
CA GLY A 147 -3.97 3.76 30.19
C GLY A 147 -2.46 3.65 30.36
N SER A 148 -1.94 2.49 30.75
CA SER A 148 -0.49 2.25 30.84
C SER A 148 0.15 2.20 29.45
N GLU A 149 1.35 2.76 29.34
CA GLU A 149 2.11 2.72 28.08
C GLU A 149 2.78 1.35 27.92
N VAL A 150 2.40 0.64 26.86
CA VAL A 150 2.95 -0.68 26.49
C VAL A 150 4.27 -0.49 25.75
N CYS A 151 4.24 0.29 24.67
CA CYS A 151 5.40 0.62 23.85
C CYS A 151 5.17 1.91 23.06
N ARG A 152 6.23 2.34 22.36
CA ARG A 152 6.20 3.45 21.41
C ARG A 152 6.55 2.92 20.03
N GLU A 153 6.03 3.57 19.01
CA GLU A 153 6.35 3.34 17.60
C GLU A 153 6.83 4.65 17.00
N THR A 154 8.01 4.67 16.41
CA THR A 154 8.38 5.72 15.44
C THR A 154 8.11 5.16 14.05
N VAL A 155 7.18 5.77 13.32
CA VAL A 155 6.81 5.33 11.98
C VAL A 155 7.09 6.41 10.95
N SER A 156 7.68 6.02 9.83
CA SER A 156 7.83 6.82 8.62
C SER A 156 6.90 6.31 7.54
N TYR A 157 6.19 7.23 6.89
CA TYR A 157 5.40 6.95 5.71
C TYR A 157 6.04 7.61 4.49
N GLY A 158 6.21 6.83 3.42
CA GLY A 158 6.62 7.32 2.11
C GLY A 158 5.51 7.11 1.09
N ILE A 159 5.19 8.14 0.31
CA ILE A 159 4.24 8.08 -0.80
C ILE A 159 5.04 8.31 -2.08
N HIS A 160 4.93 7.40 -3.04
CA HIS A 160 5.70 7.46 -4.29
C HIS A 160 4.79 7.30 -5.50
N ALA A 161 4.92 8.21 -6.47
CA ALA A 161 4.33 8.03 -7.78
C ALA A 161 5.27 7.18 -8.64
N ILE A 162 4.87 5.93 -8.92
CA ILE A 162 5.70 5.00 -9.67
C ILE A 162 5.67 5.40 -11.15
N PRO A 163 6.81 5.73 -11.78
CA PRO A 163 6.81 6.21 -13.15
C PRO A 163 6.23 5.20 -14.14
N GLY A 164 5.38 5.69 -15.05
CA GLY A 164 4.91 4.96 -16.24
C GLY A 164 5.11 5.80 -17.50
N ASP A 165 4.58 5.32 -18.63
CA ASP A 165 4.85 5.93 -19.94
C ASP A 165 4.17 7.30 -20.10
N SER A 166 2.86 7.37 -19.85
CA SER A 166 2.06 8.61 -19.98
C SER A 166 1.48 9.11 -18.65
N ALA A 167 1.37 8.24 -17.66
CA ALA A 167 0.89 8.50 -16.31
C ALA A 167 1.61 7.54 -15.33
N PRO A 168 1.57 7.79 -14.02
CA PRO A 168 2.10 6.84 -13.05
C PRO A 168 1.49 5.45 -13.22
N LEU A 169 2.31 4.40 -13.13
CA LEU A 169 1.84 3.00 -13.11
C LEU A 169 0.93 2.74 -11.90
N GLY A 170 1.21 3.42 -10.79
CA GLY A 170 0.49 3.32 -9.55
C GLY A 170 1.13 4.22 -8.49
N TYR A 171 0.51 4.25 -7.33
CA TYR A 171 1.04 4.91 -6.14
C TYR A 171 1.49 3.86 -5.14
N LEU A 172 2.65 4.05 -4.54
CA LEU A 172 3.17 3.17 -3.50
C LEU A 172 3.18 3.91 -2.16
N LEU A 173 2.41 3.40 -1.20
CA LEU A 173 2.48 3.79 0.20
C LEU A 173 3.43 2.82 0.92
N VAL A 174 4.54 3.32 1.44
CA VAL A 174 5.54 2.59 2.22
C VAL A 174 5.39 2.97 3.69
N GLN A 175 5.41 1.98 4.57
CA GLN A 175 5.37 2.13 6.01
C GLN A 175 6.64 1.48 6.60
N ASP A 176 7.34 2.22 7.47
CA ASP A 176 8.51 1.75 8.19
C ASP A 176 8.41 2.11 9.67
N SER A 177 8.12 1.12 10.50
CA SER A 177 7.85 1.29 11.93
C SER A 177 8.95 0.67 12.76
N VAL A 178 9.42 1.42 13.76
CA VAL A 178 10.35 0.95 14.79
C VAL A 178 9.65 1.05 16.14
N PHE A 179 9.49 -0.10 16.79
CA PHE A 179 8.87 -0.25 18.10
C PHE A 179 9.93 -0.36 19.19
N SER A 180 9.73 0.33 20.31
CA SER A 180 10.62 0.25 21.47
C SER A 180 9.89 0.63 22.77
N SER A 181 10.52 0.35 23.91
CA SER A 181 10.03 0.78 25.22
C SER A 181 11.17 0.95 26.22
N ASP A 182 11.20 2.11 26.89
CA ASP A 182 12.13 2.37 28.01
C ASP A 182 11.55 1.97 29.36
N LYS A 183 10.26 1.58 29.40
CA LYS A 183 9.53 1.26 30.64
C LYS A 183 9.67 -0.21 31.03
N GLY A 184 9.78 -1.11 30.06
CA GLY A 184 9.89 -2.55 30.27
C GLY A 184 9.96 -3.32 28.95
N SER A 185 10.02 -4.64 29.03
CA SER A 185 9.84 -5.49 27.85
C SER A 185 8.37 -5.56 27.44
N PHE A 186 8.11 -5.83 26.17
CA PHE A 186 6.78 -6.09 25.63
C PHE A 186 6.84 -7.24 24.63
N VAL A 187 5.68 -7.83 24.31
CA VAL A 187 5.61 -9.04 23.49
C VAL A 187 4.54 -8.87 22.43
N PHE A 188 4.89 -9.02 21.15
CA PHE A 188 3.87 -9.29 20.13
C PHE A 188 3.46 -10.76 20.24
N GLY A 189 2.18 -11.00 20.52
CA GLY A 189 1.63 -12.33 20.75
C GLY A 189 1.29 -13.10 19.48
N ASP A 190 0.30 -13.98 19.58
CA ASP A 190 -0.18 -14.83 18.49
C ASP A 190 -1.70 -14.68 18.34
N GLN A 191 -2.11 -13.90 17.35
CA GLN A 191 -3.51 -13.69 16.97
C GLN A 191 -3.65 -13.64 15.46
N GLU A 192 -4.85 -13.99 14.96
CA GLU A 192 -5.19 -13.92 13.53
C GLU A 192 -5.06 -12.48 13.00
N GLU A 193 -5.57 -11.52 13.76
CA GLU A 193 -5.69 -10.11 13.37
C GLU A 193 -4.53 -9.27 13.93
N MET A 194 -3.36 -9.37 13.30
CA MET A 194 -2.15 -8.59 13.64
C MET A 194 -1.31 -8.27 12.40
N GLY A 195 -0.96 -6.99 12.20
CA GLY A 195 -0.05 -6.55 11.14
C GLY A 195 -0.65 -5.46 10.24
N PHE A 196 -0.06 -5.30 9.06
CA PHE A 196 -0.43 -4.26 8.10
C PHE A 196 -1.53 -4.73 7.15
N ALA A 197 -2.61 -3.96 7.05
CA ALA A 197 -3.85 -4.41 6.45
C ALA A 197 -4.53 -3.31 5.63
N PHE A 198 -5.42 -3.74 4.74
CA PHE A 198 -6.38 -2.84 4.11
C PHE A 198 -7.77 -3.45 3.93
N ARG A 199 -8.73 -2.57 3.62
CA ARG A 199 -10.09 -2.88 3.21
C ARG A 199 -10.39 -2.26 1.85
N VAL A 200 -10.58 -3.08 0.81
CA VAL A 200 -10.87 -2.59 -0.55
C VAL A 200 -12.31 -2.07 -0.70
N ALA A 201 -12.53 -1.26 -1.73
CA ALA A 201 -13.85 -0.78 -2.12
C ALA A 201 -14.81 -1.95 -2.38
N THR A 202 -16.09 -1.78 -2.04
CA THR A 202 -17.06 -2.88 -2.10
C THR A 202 -17.12 -3.59 -3.47
N PRO A 203 -17.13 -2.89 -4.62
CA PRO A 203 -17.12 -3.55 -5.94
C PRO A 203 -15.85 -4.37 -6.25
N MET A 204 -14.76 -4.16 -5.51
CA MET A 204 -13.52 -4.94 -5.67
C MET A 204 -13.54 -6.26 -4.89
N ASN A 205 -14.50 -6.49 -4.00
CA ASN A 205 -14.54 -7.70 -3.19
C ASN A 205 -14.77 -8.93 -4.08
N VAL A 206 -14.22 -10.09 -3.71
CA VAL A 206 -14.44 -11.36 -4.44
C VAL A 206 -15.93 -11.69 -4.57
N LYS A 207 -16.72 -11.35 -3.54
CA LYS A 207 -18.18 -11.52 -3.57
C LYS A 207 -18.89 -10.68 -4.64
N GLU A 208 -18.28 -9.59 -5.09
CA GLU A 208 -18.76 -8.72 -6.17
C GLU A 208 -18.08 -9.03 -7.52
N GLY A 209 -17.31 -10.12 -7.61
CA GLY A 209 -16.58 -10.51 -8.83
C GLY A 209 -15.10 -10.11 -8.87
N GLY A 210 -14.57 -9.56 -7.77
CA GLY A 210 -13.14 -9.32 -7.60
C GLY A 210 -12.29 -10.60 -7.48
N LEU A 211 -10.98 -10.41 -7.31
CA LEU A 211 -9.99 -11.47 -7.15
C LEU A 211 -8.99 -11.10 -6.07
N ILE A 212 -8.64 -12.08 -5.25
CA ILE A 212 -7.39 -12.07 -4.48
C ILE A 212 -6.38 -12.96 -5.22
N LEU A 213 -5.17 -12.48 -5.45
CA LEU A 213 -4.08 -13.22 -6.11
C LEU A 213 -2.80 -13.05 -5.30
N ASP A 214 -2.05 -14.11 -5.05
CA ASP A 214 -0.73 -13.99 -4.43
C ASP A 214 0.43 -14.37 -5.35
N SER A 215 1.65 -14.12 -4.89
CA SER A 215 2.87 -14.38 -5.67
C SER A 215 3.10 -15.85 -6.03
N GLU A 216 2.38 -16.79 -5.42
CA GLU A 216 2.44 -18.21 -5.72
C GLU A 216 1.34 -18.66 -6.70
N GLY A 217 0.53 -17.70 -7.18
CA GLY A 217 -0.55 -17.93 -8.14
C GLY A 217 -1.85 -18.44 -7.51
N ARG A 218 -1.95 -18.44 -6.18
CA ARG A 218 -3.15 -18.87 -5.45
C ARG A 218 -4.22 -17.79 -5.51
N ARG A 219 -5.48 -18.21 -5.50
CA ARG A 219 -6.64 -17.33 -5.73
C ARG A 219 -7.66 -17.39 -4.60
N ASN A 220 -8.15 -16.21 -4.22
CA ASN A 220 -9.26 -16.02 -3.26
C ASN A 220 -8.99 -16.61 -1.86
N GLN A 221 -9.95 -16.44 -0.96
CA GLN A 221 -9.79 -16.79 0.46
C GLN A 221 -9.34 -18.24 0.67
N ASP A 222 -9.95 -19.21 0.00
CA ASP A 222 -9.71 -20.64 0.26
C ASP A 222 -8.27 -21.07 -0.02
N GLU A 223 -7.62 -20.49 -1.03
CA GLU A 223 -6.24 -20.83 -1.37
C GLU A 223 -5.21 -19.92 -0.68
N VAL A 224 -5.55 -18.66 -0.42
CA VAL A 224 -4.59 -17.65 0.08
C VAL A 224 -4.56 -17.57 1.60
N TRP A 225 -5.68 -17.80 2.29
CA TRP A 225 -5.74 -17.61 3.74
C TRP A 225 -4.74 -18.52 4.47
N GLY A 226 -3.96 -17.92 5.38
CA GLY A 226 -2.94 -18.59 6.15
C GLY A 226 -1.75 -19.09 5.34
N LYS A 227 -1.56 -18.57 4.12
CA LYS A 227 -0.39 -18.89 3.30
C LYS A 227 0.63 -17.76 3.28
N ILE A 228 1.89 -18.14 3.08
CA ILE A 228 3.01 -17.22 2.89
C ILE A 228 3.23 -16.98 1.40
N ALA A 229 3.41 -15.72 1.03
CA ALA A 229 3.78 -15.26 -0.30
C ALA A 229 4.61 -13.96 -0.18
N LYS A 230 5.25 -13.52 -1.28
CA LYS A 230 6.02 -12.27 -1.31
C LYS A 230 5.13 -11.04 -1.30
N TRP A 231 3.99 -11.14 -1.97
CA TRP A 231 2.96 -10.11 -2.05
C TRP A 231 1.60 -10.80 -2.23
N CYS A 232 0.53 -10.06 -1.92
CA CYS A 232 -0.84 -10.48 -2.21
C CYS A 232 -1.65 -9.27 -2.69
N ASP A 233 -2.30 -9.42 -3.83
CA ASP A 233 -3.12 -8.43 -4.51
C ASP A 233 -4.60 -8.68 -4.26
N TYR A 234 -5.37 -7.59 -4.11
CA TYR A 234 -6.82 -7.60 -4.14
C TYR A 234 -7.29 -6.60 -5.19
N SER A 235 -7.91 -7.12 -6.25
CA SER A 235 -8.35 -6.35 -7.41
C SER A 235 -9.76 -6.67 -7.86
N GLY A 236 -10.41 -5.71 -8.53
CA GLY A 236 -11.73 -5.89 -9.14
C GLY A 236 -12.02 -4.78 -10.15
N THR A 237 -13.28 -4.66 -10.57
CA THR A 237 -13.68 -3.71 -11.60
C THR A 237 -14.55 -2.60 -11.02
N ILE A 238 -14.19 -1.35 -11.29
CA ILE A 238 -14.98 -0.15 -10.92
C ILE A 238 -15.09 0.72 -12.17
N ASP A 239 -16.31 1.09 -12.54
CA ASP A 239 -16.60 1.95 -13.71
C ASP A 239 -15.89 1.49 -15.00
N GLY A 240 -15.82 0.17 -15.20
CA GLY A 240 -15.18 -0.45 -16.36
C GLY A 240 -13.65 -0.55 -16.31
N ASN A 241 -13.00 -0.01 -15.29
CA ASN A 241 -11.55 -0.08 -15.09
C ASN A 241 -11.18 -1.18 -14.10
N SER A 242 -10.04 -1.84 -14.31
CA SER A 242 -9.43 -2.72 -13.31
C SER A 242 -8.75 -1.87 -12.25
N VAL A 243 -9.06 -2.11 -10.97
CA VAL A 243 -8.47 -1.43 -9.81
C VAL A 243 -7.88 -2.47 -8.88
N GLY A 244 -6.72 -2.19 -8.30
CA GLY A 244 -6.07 -3.12 -7.37
C GLY A 244 -5.23 -2.46 -6.28
N MET A 245 -5.10 -3.20 -5.19
CA MET A 245 -4.23 -2.91 -4.06
C MET A 245 -3.38 -4.14 -3.75
N THR A 246 -2.06 -4.01 -3.89
CA THR A 246 -1.10 -5.07 -3.59
C THR A 246 -0.43 -4.83 -2.25
N LEU A 247 -0.62 -5.74 -1.30
CA LEU A 247 0.03 -5.73 0.01
C LEU A 247 1.39 -6.42 -0.05
N ILE A 248 2.43 -5.71 0.37
CA ILE A 248 3.84 -6.10 0.23
C ILE A 248 4.51 -6.08 1.61
N PRO A 249 4.55 -7.21 2.34
CA PRO A 249 5.41 -7.31 3.53
C PRO A 249 6.89 -7.24 3.11
N ASN A 250 7.71 -6.46 3.81
CA ASN A 250 9.12 -6.36 3.50
C ASN A 250 9.84 -7.73 3.67
N PRO A 251 10.66 -8.19 2.70
CA PRO A 251 11.41 -9.44 2.82
C PRO A 251 12.41 -9.46 4.00
N GLY A 252 12.92 -8.30 4.39
CA GLY A 252 13.81 -8.09 5.53
C GLY A 252 13.09 -7.98 6.87
N ASN A 253 11.78 -8.22 6.96
CA ASN A 253 11.11 -8.40 8.24
C ASN A 253 11.61 -9.68 8.94
N PHE A 254 11.50 -9.75 10.26
CA PHE A 254 11.98 -10.88 11.08
C PHE A 254 11.39 -12.26 10.69
N LYS A 255 10.27 -12.27 9.98
CA LYS A 255 9.62 -13.46 9.42
C LYS A 255 8.79 -13.09 8.18
N PRO A 256 8.67 -13.98 7.18
CA PRO A 256 7.62 -13.88 6.17
C PRO A 256 6.23 -13.81 6.80
N SER A 257 5.31 -13.11 6.13
CA SER A 257 3.93 -12.97 6.62
C SER A 257 3.02 -14.06 6.09
N TRP A 258 2.13 -14.55 6.94
CA TRP A 258 0.91 -15.24 6.50
C TRP A 258 -0.11 -14.19 6.06
N PHE A 259 -0.83 -14.47 4.97
CA PHE A 259 -1.91 -13.59 4.51
C PHE A 259 -3.25 -13.98 5.10
N HIS A 260 -3.90 -13.02 5.75
CA HIS A 260 -5.29 -13.10 6.16
C HIS A 260 -6.17 -12.56 5.04
N ALA A 261 -6.54 -13.42 4.10
CA ALA A 261 -7.44 -13.06 3.00
C ALA A 261 -8.90 -13.29 3.40
N ARG A 262 -9.77 -12.35 3.04
CA ARG A 262 -11.23 -12.50 3.18
C ARG A 262 -11.95 -12.06 1.91
N ASP A 263 -12.80 -12.93 1.38
CA ASP A 263 -13.55 -12.70 0.12
C ASP A 263 -14.52 -11.51 0.21
N TYR A 264 -14.80 -11.03 1.41
CA TYR A 264 -15.62 -9.85 1.62
C TYR A 264 -14.81 -8.55 1.66
N GLY A 265 -13.49 -8.54 1.43
CA GLY A 265 -12.72 -7.29 1.16
C GLY A 265 -11.55 -6.95 2.09
N VAL A 266 -11.19 -7.81 3.07
CA VAL A 266 -10.02 -7.58 3.95
C VAL A 266 -8.83 -8.35 3.43
N LEU A 267 -7.65 -7.71 3.45
CA LEU A 267 -6.37 -8.37 3.31
C LEU A 267 -5.40 -7.84 4.39
N LEU A 268 -4.67 -8.74 5.03
CA LEU A 268 -3.70 -8.43 6.08
C LEU A 268 -2.45 -9.31 5.91
N ALA A 269 -1.27 -8.75 6.16
CA ALA A 269 0.00 -9.45 6.25
C ALA A 269 0.42 -9.59 7.71
N ASN A 270 0.43 -10.82 8.21
CA ASN A 270 0.68 -11.13 9.62
C ASN A 270 1.93 -12.03 9.77
N PRO A 271 3.07 -11.52 10.27
CA PRO A 271 4.25 -12.34 10.57
C PRO A 271 4.27 -12.93 12.00
N PHE A 272 3.22 -12.70 12.81
CA PHE A 272 3.16 -13.04 14.23
C PHE A 272 2.32 -14.30 14.51
N GLY A 273 1.17 -14.47 13.87
CA GLY A 273 0.16 -15.49 14.19
C GLY A 273 0.48 -16.92 13.77
N ARG A 274 1.57 -17.54 14.26
CA ARG A 274 1.95 -18.91 13.85
C ARG A 274 0.84 -19.91 14.19
N LYS A 275 0.35 -19.89 15.43
CA LYS A 275 -0.74 -20.77 15.88
C LYS A 275 -2.07 -20.38 15.27
N ALA A 276 -2.28 -19.10 14.98
CA ALA A 276 -3.47 -18.65 14.27
C ALA A 276 -3.59 -19.20 12.85
N TYR A 277 -2.47 -19.41 12.14
CA TYR A 277 -2.46 -19.85 10.73
C TYR A 277 -1.98 -21.28 10.49
N THR A 278 -1.44 -21.95 11.50
CA THR A 278 -0.83 -23.28 11.37
C THR A 278 -1.08 -24.11 12.62
N ASP A 279 -0.84 -25.42 12.55
CA ASP A 279 -0.86 -26.32 13.72
C ASP A 279 0.39 -26.16 14.63
N GLY A 280 1.16 -25.10 14.44
CA GLY A 280 2.36 -24.81 15.23
C GLY A 280 2.05 -24.20 16.60
N GLU A 281 3.04 -24.23 17.48
CA GLU A 281 2.97 -23.56 18.79
C GLU A 281 2.88 -22.03 18.64
N ALA A 282 2.20 -21.40 19.60
CA ALA A 282 2.04 -19.95 19.64
C ALA A 282 3.39 -19.22 19.55
N SER A 283 3.45 -18.18 18.73
CA SER A 283 4.55 -17.24 18.72
C SER A 283 4.55 -16.35 19.96
N ALA A 284 5.73 -15.88 20.32
CA ALA A 284 5.89 -14.69 21.13
C ALA A 284 7.14 -13.97 20.62
N VAL A 285 6.99 -12.74 20.12
CA VAL A 285 8.11 -11.88 19.72
C VAL A 285 8.34 -10.89 20.86
N LYS A 286 9.22 -11.27 21.79
CA LYS A 286 9.58 -10.45 22.94
C LYS A 286 10.65 -9.43 22.55
N ILE A 287 10.42 -8.18 22.89
CA ILE A 287 11.37 -7.07 22.75
C ILE A 287 11.81 -6.67 24.15
N GLU A 288 13.11 -6.74 24.44
CA GLU A 288 13.60 -6.33 25.75
C GLU A 288 13.57 -4.80 25.91
N LYS A 289 13.62 -4.34 27.15
CA LYS A 289 13.65 -2.90 27.45
C LYS A 289 14.83 -2.24 26.72
N GLY A 290 14.55 -1.16 26.00
CA GLY A 290 15.53 -0.40 25.23
C GLY A 290 15.97 -1.03 23.91
N GLU A 291 15.46 -2.23 23.56
CA GLU A 291 15.65 -2.80 22.23
C GLU A 291 14.63 -2.23 21.23
N GLU A 292 15.03 -2.24 19.96
CA GLU A 292 14.21 -1.80 18.84
C GLU A 292 13.74 -3.00 18.01
N PHE A 293 12.50 -2.94 17.57
CA PHE A 293 11.91 -3.90 16.64
C PHE A 293 11.38 -3.18 15.41
N ARG A 294 11.92 -3.51 14.24
CA ARG A 294 11.52 -2.88 12.98
C ARG A 294 10.56 -3.78 12.20
N TYR A 295 9.49 -3.18 11.68
CA TYR A 295 8.48 -3.83 10.85
C TYR A 295 8.10 -2.92 9.68
N ARG A 296 8.31 -3.41 8.45
CA ARG A 296 8.19 -2.64 7.21
C ARG A 296 7.20 -3.29 6.25
N ASN A 297 6.38 -2.47 5.58
CA ASN A 297 5.40 -2.93 4.60
C ASN A 297 5.18 -1.88 3.50
N GLY A 298 4.57 -2.30 2.40
CA GLY A 298 4.08 -1.40 1.36
C GLY A 298 2.69 -1.80 0.89
N VAL A 299 1.97 -0.84 0.33
CA VAL A 299 0.76 -1.06 -0.46
C VAL A 299 0.92 -0.35 -1.80
N PHE A 300 0.85 -1.10 -2.89
CA PHE A 300 0.83 -0.56 -4.24
C PHE A 300 -0.61 -0.44 -4.74
N ILE A 301 -1.03 0.78 -5.11
CA ILE A 301 -2.39 1.11 -5.53
C ILE A 301 -2.35 1.47 -7.02
N TYR A 302 -3.14 0.79 -7.84
CA TYR A 302 -3.11 0.96 -9.28
C TYR A 302 -4.49 0.87 -9.91
N SER A 303 -4.56 1.34 -11.15
CA SER A 303 -5.71 1.15 -12.03
C SER A 303 -5.25 1.02 -13.48
N THR A 304 -5.91 0.16 -14.24
CA THR A 304 -5.65 -0.10 -15.65
C THR A 304 -6.98 -0.22 -16.40
N GLU A 305 -6.97 0.01 -17.72
CA GLU A 305 -8.18 -0.13 -18.55
C GLU A 305 -8.73 -1.56 -18.51
N GLU A 306 -7.85 -2.54 -18.61
CA GLU A 306 -8.16 -3.96 -18.47
C GLU A 306 -7.31 -4.60 -17.37
N ARG A 307 -7.72 -5.77 -16.89
CA ARG A 307 -6.98 -6.52 -15.88
C ARG A 307 -5.57 -6.88 -16.37
N ASP A 308 -4.55 -6.44 -15.62
CA ASP A 308 -3.15 -6.80 -15.84
C ASP A 308 -2.59 -7.49 -14.59
N ASP A 309 -2.57 -8.82 -14.60
CA ASP A 309 -2.05 -9.65 -13.49
C ASP A 309 -0.53 -9.47 -13.26
N SER A 310 0.18 -8.69 -14.09
CA SER A 310 1.58 -8.32 -13.85
C SER A 310 1.77 -7.07 -12.98
N MET A 311 0.72 -6.28 -12.74
CA MET A 311 0.78 -5.07 -11.90
C MET A 311 1.28 -5.31 -10.48
N PRO A 312 0.85 -6.38 -9.77
CA PRO A 312 1.36 -6.68 -8.44
C PRO A 312 2.87 -6.91 -8.41
N GLU A 313 3.41 -7.63 -9.39
CA GLU A 313 4.85 -7.86 -9.49
C GLU A 313 5.62 -6.57 -9.82
N LYS A 314 5.08 -5.70 -10.70
CA LYS A 314 5.67 -4.37 -10.96
C LYS A 314 5.71 -3.52 -9.69
N GLY A 315 4.63 -3.52 -8.92
CA GLY A 315 4.54 -2.86 -7.61
C GLY A 315 5.54 -3.41 -6.61
N PHE A 316 5.70 -4.74 -6.56
CA PHE A 316 6.69 -5.40 -5.71
C PHE A 316 8.13 -4.99 -6.08
N GLN A 317 8.50 -5.00 -7.36
CA GLN A 317 9.83 -4.56 -7.80
C GLN A 317 10.07 -3.07 -7.49
N ALA A 318 9.06 -2.21 -7.68
CA ALA A 318 9.16 -0.81 -7.29
C ALA A 318 9.38 -0.65 -5.78
N TYR A 319 8.69 -1.45 -4.96
CA TYR A 319 8.86 -1.46 -3.52
C TYR A 319 10.28 -1.87 -3.09
N LEU A 320 10.84 -2.95 -3.66
CA LEU A 320 12.20 -3.39 -3.32
C LEU A 320 13.22 -2.29 -3.62
N ASN A 321 13.12 -1.66 -4.79
CA ASN A 321 14.00 -0.56 -5.17
C ASN A 321 13.92 0.64 -4.20
N ILE A 322 12.73 1.00 -3.74
CA ILE A 322 12.52 2.12 -2.80
C ILE A 322 12.98 1.75 -1.39
N ALA A 323 12.71 0.52 -0.95
CA ALA A 323 13.05 0.04 0.38
C ALA A 323 14.54 -0.31 0.53
N GLY A 324 15.30 -0.38 -0.57
CA GLY A 324 16.71 -0.73 -0.60
C GLY A 324 16.97 -2.23 -0.39
N GLU A 325 16.07 -3.08 -0.89
CA GLU A 325 16.11 -4.55 -0.78
C GLU A 325 16.47 -5.22 -2.11
#